data_AF-A0A941GD02-F1
#
_entry.id   AF-A0A941GD02-F1
#
_cell.length_a   1.000
_cell.length_b   1.000
_cell.length_c   1.000
_cell.angle_alpha   90.00
_cell.angle_beta   90.00
_cell.angle_gamma   90.00
#
_symmetry.space_group_name_H-M   'P 1'
#
loop_
_entity.id
_entity.type
_entity.pdbx_description
1 polymer ?
#
loop_
_entity_poly.entity_id
_entity_poly.type
_entity_poly.pdbx_seq_one_letter_code
_entity_poly.pdbx_strand_id
1 'polypeptide(L)'
;MADVLLDAHHRGKVRAAIGRGADFYGPGVLESALGERIFKAALEGRAAEVLGNIDIPHTYLYIRDFAKGLVTLGAREEALGQIWHIPGAATITTRQIVNMVYE
;
A
#
# COMPACT_ATOMS: atom_id res chain seq x y z
N MET A 1 9.86 14.60 -0.42
CA MET A 1 9.75 13.98 -1.76
C MET A 1 8.54 14.49 -2.53
N ALA A 2 7.32 14.43 -1.95
CA ALA A 2 6.10 14.91 -2.62
C ALA A 2 6.19 16.37 -3.08
N ASP A 3 6.72 17.25 -2.24
CA ASP A 3 6.85 18.68 -2.57
C ASP A 3 7.74 18.92 -3.79
N VAL A 4 8.85 18.18 -3.93
CA VAL A 4 9.76 18.28 -5.08
C VAL A 4 9.05 17.93 -6.40
N LEU A 5 8.19 16.91 -6.37
CA LEU A 5 7.42 16.46 -7.53
C LEU A 5 6.33 17.47 -7.91
N LEU A 6 5.60 17.99 -6.92
CA LEU A 6 4.58 19.03 -7.14
C LEU A 6 5.19 20.33 -7.66
N ASP A 7 6.30 20.75 -7.09
CA ASP A 7 7.07 21.91 -7.54
C ASP A 7 7.54 21.77 -8.99
N ALA A 8 8.06 20.59 -9.36
CA ALA A 8 8.46 20.32 -10.74
C ALA A 8 7.26 20.34 -11.69
N HIS A 9 6.09 19.88 -11.24
CA HIS A 9 4.84 19.95 -12.00
C HIS A 9 4.37 21.39 -12.20
N HIS A 10 4.31 22.20 -11.15
CA HIS A 10 3.91 23.61 -11.23
C HIS A 10 4.84 24.44 -12.11
N ARG A 11 6.13 24.09 -12.16
CA ARG A 11 7.10 24.70 -13.08
C ARG A 11 7.04 24.15 -14.52
N GLY A 12 6.08 23.28 -14.83
CA GLY A 12 5.90 22.68 -16.16
C GLY A 12 7.01 21.71 -16.58
N LYS A 13 7.86 21.26 -15.65
CA LYS A 13 8.98 20.36 -15.97
C LYS A 13 8.53 18.90 -16.10
N VAL A 14 7.47 18.53 -15.40
CA VAL A 14 6.89 17.19 -15.41
C VAL A 14 5.36 17.27 -15.36
N ARG A 15 4.69 16.21 -15.81
CA ARG A 15 3.27 15.98 -15.55
C ARG A 15 3.16 14.89 -14.50
N ALA A 16 2.67 15.23 -13.31
CA ALA A 16 2.71 14.32 -12.17
C ALA A 16 1.41 14.34 -11.38
N ALA A 17 0.97 13.16 -10.94
CA ALA A 17 0.00 12.96 -9.88
C ALA A 17 0.65 12.09 -8.79
N ILE A 18 0.30 12.30 -7.52
CA ILE A 18 0.89 11.55 -6.41
C ILE A 18 -0.18 10.67 -5.77
N GLY A 19 -0.05 9.36 -5.90
CA GLY A 19 -0.88 8.38 -5.18
C GLY A 19 -0.21 7.89 -3.90
N ARG A 20 -0.87 8.04 -2.76
CA ARG A 20 -0.44 7.53 -1.45
C ARG A 20 -1.15 6.22 -1.15
N GLY A 21 -0.38 5.17 -0.92
CA GLY A 21 -0.86 3.88 -0.42
C GLY A 21 -0.61 3.73 1.08
N ALA A 22 -1.34 2.80 1.70
CA ALA A 22 -1.05 2.30 3.04
C ALA A 22 0.04 1.20 2.98
N ASP A 23 0.04 0.23 3.90
CA ASP A 23 0.96 -0.92 3.82
C ASP A 23 0.50 -1.95 2.79
N PHE A 24 1.44 -2.55 2.07
CA PHE A 24 1.13 -3.35 0.88
C PHE A 24 1.09 -4.85 1.15
N TYR A 25 0.31 -5.56 0.34
CA TYR A 25 0.39 -7.02 0.25
C TYR A 25 0.12 -7.54 -1.16
N GLY A 26 0.46 -8.80 -1.40
CA GLY A 26 0.20 -9.49 -2.65
C GLY A 26 1.47 -9.99 -3.36
N PRO A 27 1.33 -10.57 -4.57
CA PRO A 27 2.46 -11.15 -5.29
C PRO A 27 3.60 -10.15 -5.51
N GLY A 28 4.81 -10.55 -5.12
CA GLY A 28 6.02 -9.73 -5.25
C GLY A 28 6.25 -8.70 -4.13
N VAL A 29 5.34 -8.59 -3.16
CA VAL A 29 5.56 -7.76 -1.97
C VAL A 29 6.26 -8.59 -0.90
N LEU A 30 7.56 -8.35 -0.71
CA LEU A 30 8.41 -9.11 0.23
C LEU A 30 8.67 -8.34 1.53
N GLU A 31 8.98 -7.06 1.42
CA GLU A 31 9.48 -6.24 2.55
C GLU A 31 8.40 -5.58 3.41
N SER A 32 7.12 -5.76 3.08
CA SER A 32 6.02 -5.25 3.91
C SER A 32 5.80 -6.12 5.14
N ALA A 33 4.99 -5.65 6.11
CA ALA A 33 4.65 -6.45 7.28
C ALA A 33 4.02 -7.79 6.88
N LEU A 34 3.14 -7.78 5.87
CA LEU A 34 2.47 -8.99 5.40
C LEU A 34 3.32 -9.87 4.48
N GLY A 35 4.43 -9.37 3.92
CA GLY A 35 5.28 -10.09 2.98
C GLY A 35 5.99 -11.30 3.59
N GLU A 36 7.32 -11.23 3.74
CA GLU A 36 8.08 -12.39 4.20
C GLU A 36 7.79 -12.79 5.64
N ARG A 37 7.45 -11.83 6.50
CA ARG A 37 7.22 -12.07 7.92
C ARG A 37 5.92 -12.81 8.23
N ILE A 38 4.92 -12.73 7.35
CA ILE A 38 3.59 -13.32 7.56
C ILE A 38 3.28 -14.34 6.47
N PHE A 39 3.14 -13.93 5.20
CA PHE A 39 2.75 -14.86 4.13
C PHE A 39 3.81 -15.94 3.89
N LYS A 40 5.09 -15.58 3.77
CA LYS A 40 6.16 -16.57 3.55
C LYS A 40 6.32 -17.50 4.76
N ALA A 41 6.28 -16.95 5.97
CA ALA A 41 6.31 -17.76 7.20
C ALA A 41 5.17 -18.79 7.25
N ALA A 42 3.93 -18.38 6.92
CA ALA A 42 2.77 -19.27 6.88
C ALA A 42 2.93 -20.39 5.84
N LEU A 43 3.39 -20.04 4.62
CA LEU A 43 3.67 -21.02 3.56
C LEU A 43 4.77 -22.03 3.94
N GLU A 44 5.69 -21.63 4.82
CA GLU A 44 6.76 -22.49 5.34
C GLU A 44 6.36 -23.22 6.65
N GLY A 45 5.13 -23.06 7.12
CA GLY A 45 4.66 -23.67 8.37
C GLY A 45 5.32 -23.09 9.64
N ARG A 46 5.88 -21.88 9.55
CA ARG A 46 6.51 -21.16 10.67
C ARG A 46 5.55 -20.15 11.26
N ALA A 47 5.79 -19.72 12.49
CA ALA A 47 5.02 -18.66 13.13
C ALA A 47 5.27 -17.29 12.46
N ALA A 48 4.23 -16.46 12.43
CA ALA A 48 4.31 -15.08 11.94
C ALA A 48 5.11 -14.19 12.89
N GLU A 49 5.90 -13.28 12.32
CA GLU A 49 6.57 -12.22 13.07
C GLU A 49 5.81 -10.89 12.90
N VAL A 50 5.34 -10.34 14.02
CA VAL A 50 4.58 -9.09 14.06
C VAL A 50 5.26 -8.08 14.98
N LEU A 51 5.25 -6.81 14.59
CA LEU A 51 5.85 -5.72 15.36
C LEU A 51 4.78 -4.74 15.84
N GLY A 52 4.88 -4.34 17.11
CA GLY A 52 3.99 -3.36 17.71
C GLY A 52 2.66 -3.95 18.21
N ASN A 53 1.68 -3.07 18.43
CA ASN A 53 0.36 -3.48 18.92
C ASN A 53 -0.53 -3.96 17.77
N ILE A 54 -0.73 -5.27 17.68
CA ILE A 54 -1.49 -5.93 16.61
C ILE A 54 -3.01 -5.74 16.67
N ASP A 55 -3.50 -5.08 17.72
CA ASP A 55 -4.92 -4.76 17.90
C ASP A 55 -5.27 -3.33 17.45
N ILE A 56 -4.28 -2.54 17.00
CA ILE A 56 -4.52 -1.24 16.38
C ILE A 56 -5.04 -1.45 14.95
N PRO A 57 -6.15 -0.79 14.54
CA PRO A 57 -6.63 -0.84 13.16
C PRO A 57 -5.56 -0.39 12.16
N HIS A 58 -5.36 -1.17 11.10
CA HIS A 58 -4.40 -0.94 10.04
C HIS A 58 -5.03 -1.21 8.67
N THR A 59 -4.75 -0.34 7.70
CA THR A 59 -5.23 -0.54 6.32
C THR A 59 -4.15 -1.24 5.52
N TYR A 60 -4.49 -2.38 4.94
CA TYR A 60 -3.63 -3.12 4.02
C TYR A 60 -4.15 -2.97 2.59
N LEU A 61 -3.26 -2.64 1.66
CA LEU A 61 -3.58 -2.33 0.29
C LEU A 61 -3.00 -3.38 -0.66
N TYR A 62 -3.87 -4.03 -1.42
CA TYR A 62 -3.43 -5.02 -2.40
C TYR A 62 -2.64 -4.36 -3.51
N ILE A 63 -1.45 -4.89 -3.82
CA ILE A 63 -0.48 -4.26 -4.73
C ILE A 63 -1.04 -4.02 -6.13
N ARG A 64 -1.89 -4.93 -6.65
CA ARG A 64 -2.49 -4.76 -7.97
C ARG A 64 -3.58 -3.70 -7.98
N ASP A 65 -4.29 -3.49 -6.87
CA ASP A 65 -5.31 -2.43 -6.78
C ASP A 65 -4.65 -1.07 -6.58
N PHE A 66 -3.54 -1.01 -5.85
CA PHE A 66 -2.70 0.20 -5.82
C PHE A 66 -2.21 0.57 -7.23
N ALA A 67 -1.71 -0.40 -7.99
CA ALA A 67 -1.27 -0.18 -9.36
C ALA A 67 -2.40 0.36 -10.27
N LYS A 68 -3.61 -0.21 -10.19
CA LYS A 68 -4.79 0.31 -10.90
C LYS A 68 -5.11 1.75 -10.51
N GLY A 69 -5.00 2.09 -9.22
CA GLY A 69 -5.16 3.45 -8.72
C GLY A 69 -4.16 4.40 -9.38
N LEU A 70 -2.88 4.04 -9.41
CA LEU A 70 -1.85 4.87 -10.06
C LEU A 70 -2.06 5.03 -11.57
N VAL A 71 -2.45 3.95 -12.27
CA VAL A 71 -2.82 4.02 -13.70
C VAL A 71 -3.99 4.99 -13.92
N THR A 72 -4.98 4.96 -13.04
CA THR A 72 -6.14 5.85 -13.10
C THR A 72 -5.72 7.31 -12.92
N LEU A 73 -4.89 7.60 -11.92
CA LEU A 73 -4.38 8.96 -11.70
C LEU A 73 -3.54 9.47 -12.87
N GLY A 74 -2.69 8.61 -13.45
CA GLY A 74 -1.86 8.97 -14.59
C GLY A 74 -2.65 9.26 -15.88
N ALA A 75 -3.88 8.76 -15.98
CA ALA A 75 -4.74 8.89 -17.16
C ALA A 75 -5.75 10.07 -17.08
N ARG A 76 -5.73 10.87 -16.02
CA ARG A 76 -6.72 11.91 -15.73
C ARG A 76 -6.04 13.26 -15.54
N GLU A 77 -6.40 14.25 -16.35
CA GLU A 77 -5.81 15.60 -16.24
C GLU A 77 -6.15 16.25 -14.90
N GLU A 78 -7.37 16.02 -14.40
CA GLU A 78 -7.85 16.51 -13.11
C GLU A 78 -7.08 15.96 -11.91
N ALA A 79 -6.31 14.88 -12.09
CA ALA A 79 -5.48 14.31 -11.04
C ALA A 79 -4.08 14.93 -10.96
N LEU A 80 -3.62 15.63 -12.02
CA LEU A 80 -2.28 16.20 -12.08
C LEU A 80 -2.11 17.37 -11.11
N GLY A 81 -0.91 17.51 -10.54
CA GLY A 81 -0.60 18.51 -9.53
C GLY A 81 -1.26 18.28 -8.17
N GLN A 82 -1.86 17.11 -7.97
CA GLN A 82 -2.58 16.77 -6.75
C GLN A 82 -1.98 15.55 -6.05
N ILE A 83 -2.36 15.43 -4.77
CA ILE A 83 -2.06 14.28 -3.92
C ILE A 83 -3.36 13.55 -3.61
N TRP A 84 -3.38 12.25 -3.85
CA TRP A 84 -4.54 11.38 -3.65
C TRP A 84 -4.20 10.24 -2.70
N HIS A 85 -5.11 9.91 -1.79
CA HIS A 85 -5.05 8.62 -1.09
C HIS A 85 -5.71 7.57 -1.98
N ILE A 86 -4.99 6.49 -2.29
CA ILE A 86 -5.57 5.36 -3.02
C ILE A 86 -6.42 4.56 -2.04
N PRO A 87 -7.71 4.34 -2.33
CA PRO A 87 -8.59 3.60 -1.43
C PRO A 87 -8.14 2.15 -1.31
N GLY A 88 -8.29 1.58 -0.12
CA GLY A 88 -8.06 0.17 0.18
C GLY A 88 -9.33 -0.54 0.61
N ALA A 89 -9.17 -1.84 0.90
CA ALA A 89 -10.21 -2.62 1.56
C ALA A 89 -10.50 -2.09 2.98
N ALA A 90 -11.54 -2.63 3.62
CA ALA A 90 -11.91 -2.24 4.97
C ALA A 90 -10.73 -2.39 5.95
N THR A 91 -10.55 -1.40 6.82
CA THR A 91 -9.53 -1.41 7.86
C THR A 91 -9.83 -2.52 8.86
N ILE A 92 -8.82 -3.34 9.16
CA ILE A 92 -8.86 -4.44 10.13
C ILE A 92 -7.62 -4.38 11.02
N THR A 93 -7.57 -5.17 12.09
CA THR A 93 -6.36 -5.25 12.91
C THR A 93 -5.35 -6.24 12.30
N THR A 94 -4.07 -6.09 12.65
CA THR A 94 -3.03 -7.06 12.25
C THR A 94 -3.34 -8.46 12.77
N ARG A 95 -3.95 -8.58 13.96
CA ARG A 95 -4.42 -9.86 14.50
C ARG A 95 -5.44 -10.53 13.56
N GLN A 96 -6.42 -9.77 13.07
CA GLN A 96 -7.46 -10.32 12.21
C GLN A 96 -6.89 -10.89 10.91
N ILE A 97 -6.00 -10.15 10.23
CA ILE A 97 -5.43 -10.63 8.97
C ILE A 97 -4.48 -11.81 9.19
N VAL A 98 -3.69 -11.82 10.27
CA VAL A 98 -2.83 -12.98 10.59
C VAL A 98 -3.68 -14.22 10.82
N ASN A 99 -4.80 -14.12 11.55
CA ASN A 99 -5.69 -15.26 11.73
C ASN A 99 -6.22 -15.78 10.38
N MET A 100 -6.66 -14.90 9.48
CA MET A 100 -7.13 -15.30 8.13
C MET A 100 -6.04 -16.01 7.29
N VAL A 101 -4.76 -15.72 7.53
CA VAL A 101 -3.64 -16.33 6.79
C VAL A 101 -3.29 -17.72 7.33
N TYR A 102 -3.55 -17.99 8.61
CA TYR A 102 -3.18 -19.24 9.30
C TYR A 102 -4.39 -20.17 9.53
N GLU A 103 -5.58 -19.79 9.07
CA GLU A 103 -6.75 -20.68 8.92
C GLU A 103 -6.51 -21.73 7.83
#